data_AF-A0AAD5MPT3-F1
#
_entry.id   AF-A0AAD5MPT3-F1
#
_cell.length_a   1.000
_cell.length_b   1.000
_cell.length_c   1.000
_cell.angle_alpha   90.00
_cell.angle_beta   90.00
_cell.angle_gamma   90.00
#
_symmetry.space_group_name_H-M   'P 1'
#
loop_
_entity.id
_entity.type
_entity.pdbx_description
1 polymer ?
#
loop_
_entity_poly.entity_id
_entity_poly.type
_entity_poly.pdbx_seq_one_letter_code
_entity_poly.pdbx_strand_id
1 'polypeptide(L)'
;MASPWNRRVCLAVCTVSNWALDFAGNLQRILTTCEEANRRGARLRLGPELEIPGYGCADHFFEWDTEIHSWEILKEIVEKL
;
A
#
# COMPACT_ATOMS: atom_id res chain seq x y z
N MET A 1 -0.74 -6.63 34.37
CA MET A 1 -0.18 -7.48 33.31
C MET A 1 -1.33 -7.92 32.41
N ALA A 2 -1.29 -7.60 31.11
CA ALA A 2 -2.40 -7.91 30.20
C ALA A 2 -2.47 -9.42 29.92
N SER A 3 -3.68 -9.96 29.85
CA SER A 3 -3.95 -11.39 29.63
C SER A 3 -3.31 -11.92 28.34
N PRO A 4 -2.73 -13.15 28.34
CA PRO A 4 -2.13 -13.78 27.16
C PRO A 4 -3.13 -14.09 26.02
N TRP A 5 -4.43 -13.83 26.23
CA TRP A 5 -5.51 -14.05 25.27
C TRP A 5 -6.20 -12.76 24.84
N ASN A 6 -5.42 -11.73 24.49
CA ASN A 6 -6.00 -10.50 23.96
C ASN A 6 -6.45 -10.72 22.51
N ARG A 7 -7.75 -10.96 22.31
CA ARG A 7 -8.40 -11.11 20.98
C ARG A 7 -8.52 -9.81 20.17
N ARG A 8 -7.96 -8.70 20.65
CA ARG A 8 -8.04 -7.41 19.98
C ARG A 8 -6.90 -7.27 18.97
N VAL A 9 -7.26 -6.94 17.74
CA VAL A 9 -6.33 -6.60 16.66
C VAL A 9 -6.45 -5.11 16.37
N CYS A 10 -5.32 -4.42 16.27
CA CYS A 10 -5.27 -3.05 15.76
C CYS A 10 -5.10 -3.12 14.24
N LEU A 11 -5.97 -2.46 13.51
CA LEU A 11 -5.89 -2.33 12.06
C LEU A 11 -5.79 -0.84 11.70
N ALA A 12 -5.04 -0.54 10.64
CA ALA A 12 -4.91 0.79 10.08
C ALA A 12 -5.60 0.82 8.72
N VAL A 13 -6.51 1.77 8.54
CA VAL A 13 -7.06 2.10 7.22
C VAL A 13 -6.38 3.38 6.77
N CYS A 14 -5.74 3.33 5.60
CA CYS A 14 -4.94 4.41 5.07
C CYS A 14 -5.54 4.88 3.75
N THR A 15 -5.77 6.19 3.64
CA THR A 15 -6.03 6.85 2.37
C THR A 15 -4.74 7.53 1.92
N VAL A 16 -4.25 7.19 0.74
CA VAL A 16 -3.08 7.83 0.13
C VAL A 16 -3.52 8.65 -1.07
N SER A 17 -2.95 9.85 -1.25
CA SER A 17 -3.13 10.62 -2.47
C SER A 17 -2.25 10.02 -3.57
N ASN A 18 -2.70 8.92 -4.17
CA ASN A 18 -2.04 8.32 -5.32
C ASN A 18 -2.20 9.19 -6.56
N TRP A 19 -1.19 9.17 -7.43
CA TRP A 19 -1.22 9.82 -8.73
C TRP A 19 -1.13 8.74 -9.81
N ALA A 20 -1.96 8.86 -10.84
CA ALA A 20 -1.99 7.89 -11.93
C ALA A 20 -0.60 7.78 -12.58
N LEU A 21 -0.10 6.56 -12.74
CA LEU A 21 1.19 6.19 -13.34
C LEU A 21 2.44 6.71 -12.58
N ASP A 22 2.27 7.37 -11.43
CA ASP A 22 3.39 7.76 -10.54
C ASP A 22 3.82 6.57 -9.66
N PHE A 23 4.37 5.53 -10.28
CA PHE A 23 4.77 4.31 -9.59
C PHE A 23 5.76 4.56 -8.45
N ALA A 24 6.77 5.41 -8.68
CA ALA A 24 7.78 5.74 -7.69
C ALA A 24 7.19 6.51 -6.50
N GLY A 25 6.36 7.53 -6.75
CA GLY A 25 5.72 8.29 -5.68
C GLY A 25 4.69 7.46 -4.92
N ASN A 26 3.90 6.64 -5.62
CA ASN A 26 2.93 5.74 -5.00
C ASN A 26 3.63 4.71 -4.10
N LEU A 27 4.75 4.13 -4.55
CA LEU A 27 5.60 3.27 -3.71
C LEU A 27 6.01 3.98 -2.41
N GLN A 28 6.55 5.19 -2.49
CA GLN A 28 6.99 5.94 -1.31
C GLN A 28 5.83 6.22 -0.34
N ARG A 29 4.65 6.59 -0.86
CA ARG A 29 3.45 6.81 -0.05
C ARG A 29 3.00 5.52 0.65
N ILE A 30 2.99 4.39 -0.06
CA ILE A 30 2.63 3.09 0.51
C ILE A 30 3.57 2.74 1.67
N LEU A 31 4.89 2.77 1.44
CA LEU A 31 5.90 2.46 2.46
C LEU A 31 5.77 3.36 3.69
N THR A 32 5.60 4.67 3.48
CA THR A 32 5.42 5.64 4.58
C THR A 32 4.20 5.29 5.44
N THR A 33 3.06 4.94 4.81
CA THR A 33 1.86 4.58 5.57
C THR A 33 1.97 3.21 6.25
N CYS A 34 2.70 2.26 5.68
CA CYS A 34 3.00 0.97 6.31
C CYS A 34 3.87 1.15 7.55
N GLU A 35 4.93 1.96 7.45
CA GLU A 35 5.81 2.30 8.58
C GLU A 35 5.01 2.98 9.71
N GLU A 36 4.18 3.96 9.36
CA GLU A 36 3.34 4.66 10.34
C GLU A 36 2.31 3.73 11.01
N ALA A 37 1.68 2.83 10.24
CA ALA A 37 0.76 1.84 10.77
C ALA A 37 1.47 0.87 11.75
N ASN A 38 2.66 0.40 11.38
CA ASN A 38 3.47 -0.47 12.22
C ASN A 38 3.91 0.24 13.52
N ARG A 39 4.36 1.49 13.42
CA ARG A 39 4.73 2.34 14.57
C ARG A 39 3.57 2.56 15.55
N ARG A 40 2.33 2.59 15.05
CA ARG A 40 1.10 2.67 15.86
C ARG A 40 0.61 1.32 16.40
N GLY A 41 1.33 0.24 16.13
CA GLY A 41 1.00 -1.11 16.61
C GLY A 41 -0.09 -1.82 15.80
N ALA A 42 -0.40 -1.34 14.59
CA ALA A 42 -1.30 -2.06 13.70
C ALA A 42 -0.68 -3.39 13.24
N ARG A 43 -1.53 -4.41 13.11
CA ARG A 43 -1.19 -5.74 12.57
C ARG A 43 -1.64 -5.93 11.13
N LEU A 44 -2.51 -5.04 10.66
CA LEU A 44 -3.03 -5.00 9.30
C LEU A 44 -3.10 -3.56 8.85
N ARG A 45 -2.58 -3.26 7.66
CA ARG A 45 -2.75 -1.98 6.97
C ARG A 45 -3.56 -2.22 5.71
N LEU A 46 -4.65 -1.49 5.54
CA LEU A 46 -5.51 -1.52 4.37
C LEU A 46 -5.35 -0.20 3.61
N GLY A 47 -4.94 -0.28 2.34
CA GLY A 47 -4.84 0.86 1.43
C GLY A 47 -6.10 1.05 0.56
N PRO A 48 -6.16 2.13 -0.24
CA PRO A 48 -7.23 2.34 -1.21
C PRO A 48 -7.10 1.40 -2.42
N GLU A 49 -8.17 1.33 -3.22
CA GLU A 49 -8.20 0.57 -4.46
C GLU A 49 -7.13 1.05 -5.46
N LEU A 50 -6.49 0.09 -6.14
CA LEU A 50 -5.48 0.33 -7.18
C LEU A 50 -4.38 1.33 -6.74
N GLU A 51 -3.95 1.27 -5.48
CA GLU A 51 -3.00 2.26 -4.93
C GLU A 51 -1.61 2.25 -5.56
N ILE A 52 -1.20 1.15 -6.20
CA ILE A 52 0.10 1.02 -6.87
C ILE A 52 0.12 1.83 -8.18
N PRO A 53 -0.71 1.51 -9.20
CA PRO A 53 -0.74 2.30 -10.44
C PRO A 53 -1.48 3.63 -10.26
N GLY A 54 -2.37 3.74 -9.27
CA GLY A 54 -3.34 4.82 -9.12
C GLY A 54 -4.70 4.44 -9.72
N TYR A 55 -5.78 4.86 -9.07
CA TYR A 55 -7.14 4.56 -9.53
C TYR A 55 -7.47 5.23 -10.88
N GLY A 56 -6.94 6.44 -11.08
CA GLY A 56 -7.26 7.31 -12.22
C GLY A 56 -6.53 7.02 -13.52
N CYS A 57 -6.03 5.80 -13.76
CA CYS A 57 -5.26 5.49 -14.97
C CYS A 57 -6.13 5.39 -16.24
N ALA A 58 -7.45 5.19 -16.13
CA ALA A 58 -8.36 5.09 -17.27
C ALA A 58 -7.85 4.10 -18.36
N ASP A 59 -7.75 4.51 -19.61
CA ASP A 59 -7.37 3.63 -20.72
C ASP A 59 -5.92 3.11 -20.62
N HIS A 60 -5.07 3.70 -19.78
CA HIS A 60 -3.74 3.16 -19.50
C HIS A 60 -3.78 1.76 -18.86
N PHE A 61 -4.92 1.33 -18.30
CA PHE A 61 -5.07 -0.06 -17.86
C PHE A 61 -5.03 -1.08 -19.01
N PHE A 62 -5.22 -0.65 -20.27
CA PHE A 62 -5.05 -1.50 -21.46
C PHE A 62 -3.60 -1.56 -21.95
N GLU A 63 -2.69 -0.77 -21.37
CA GLU A 63 -1.27 -0.80 -21.68
C GLU A 63 -0.59 -1.87 -20.81
N TRP A 64 0.15 -2.77 -21.47
CA TRP A 64 0.92 -3.81 -20.78
C TRP A 64 1.90 -3.24 -19.74
N ASP A 65 2.46 -2.06 -20.01
CA ASP A 65 3.39 -1.37 -19.12
C ASP A 65 2.78 -1.06 -17.75
N THR A 66 1.49 -0.71 -17.69
CA THR A 66 0.80 -0.43 -16.41
C THR A 66 0.77 -1.66 -15.52
N GLU A 67 0.53 -2.85 -16.09
CA GLU A 67 0.55 -4.11 -15.34
C GLU A 67 1.99 -4.48 -14.94
N ILE A 68 2.94 -4.42 -15.87
CA ILE A 68 4.34 -4.79 -15.63
C ILE A 68 4.93 -3.94 -14.50
N HIS A 69 4.79 -2.62 -14.58
CA HIS A 69 5.29 -1.73 -13.54
C HIS A 69 4.54 -1.90 -12.21
N SER A 70 3.26 -2.27 -12.22
CA SER A 70 2.54 -2.61 -10.98
C SER A 70 3.16 -3.83 -10.28
N TRP A 71 3.56 -4.85 -11.03
CA TRP A 71 4.25 -6.03 -10.49
C TRP A 71 5.65 -5.70 -9.96
N GLU A 72 6.40 -4.85 -10.66
CA GLU A 72 7.72 -4.38 -10.20
C GLU A 72 7.61 -3.63 -8.88
N ILE A 73 6.63 -2.73 -8.75
CA ILE A 73 6.38 -2.01 -7.49
C ILE A 73 5.91 -2.96 -6.38
N LEU A 74 5.06 -3.94 -6.69
CA LEU A 74 4.66 -4.94 -5.70
C LEU A 74 5.88 -5.71 -5.16
N LYS A 75 6.80 -6.11 -6.03
CA LYS A 75 8.06 -6.73 -5.62
C LYS A 75 8.85 -5.81 -4.69
N GLU A 76 9.03 -4.54 -5.05
CA GLU A 76 9.74 -3.56 -4.21
C GLU A 76 9.08 -3.36 -2.84
N ILE A 77 7.74 -3.39 -2.75
CA ILE A 77 7.01 -3.32 -1.48
C ILE A 77 7.34 -4.54 -0.61
N VAL A 78 7.33 -5.74 -1.20
CA VAL A 78 7.62 -6.99 -0.47
C VAL A 78 9.07 -7.07 -0.01
N GLU A 79 10.03 -6.51 -0.77
CA GLU A 79 11.44 -6.53 -0.41
C GLU A 79 11.81 -5.49 0.67
N LYS A 80 11.03 -4.41 0.81
CA LYS A 80 11.31 -3.31 1.74
C LYS A 80 10.54 -3.38 3.06
N LEU A 81 9.51 -4.22 3.17
CA LEU A 81 8.70 -4.44 4.38
C LEU A 81 9.11 -5.73 5.11
#